data_AF-A0A1Y1NK18-F1
#
_entry.id   AF-A0A1Y1NK18-F1
#
_cell.length_a   1.000
_cell.length_b   1.000
_cell.length_c   1.000
_cell.angle_alpha   90.00
_cell.angle_beta   90.00
_cell.angle_gamma   90.00
#
_symmetry.space_group_name_H-M   'P 1'
#
loop_
_entity.id
_entity.type
_entity.pdbx_description
1 polymer ?
#
loop_
_entity_poly.entity_id
_entity_poly.type
_entity_poly.pdbx_seq_one_letter_code
_entity_poly.pdbx_strand_id
1 'polypeptide(L)'
;HTSDDTVNKDAVLAMMSIGSGFCHLEQVTSSLDIPCMSARMYDSVHDEVSDACDIASLKAMREAAEEEKEIALRNKNVDKNGIPLITVVADGTWSKRSYHTNFNSLSGAA
;
A
#
# COMPACT_ATOMS: atom_id res chain seq x y z
N HIS A 1 -23.11 11.46 15.90
CA HIS A 1 -23.86 11.20 14.66
C HIS A 1 -22.84 10.91 13.55
N THR A 2 -21.94 9.95 13.78
CA THR A 2 -20.61 9.89 13.11
C THR A 2 -20.17 8.45 12.80
N SER A 3 -21.05 7.46 12.94
CA SER A 3 -20.68 6.04 12.80
C SER A 3 -20.69 5.57 11.34
N ASP A 4 -21.59 6.11 10.51
CA ASP A 4 -21.80 5.57 9.15
C ASP A 4 -20.78 6.13 8.14
N ASP A 5 -20.41 7.41 8.26
CA ASP A 5 -19.37 8.03 7.42
C ASP A 5 -18.00 7.38 7.62
N THR A 6 -17.69 6.96 8.86
CA THR A 6 -16.46 6.21 9.15
C THR A 6 -16.51 4.81 8.56
N VAL A 7 -17.64 4.10 8.69
CA VAL A 7 -17.79 2.72 8.17
C VAL A 7 -17.63 2.67 6.65
N ASN A 8 -18.20 3.64 5.92
CA ASN A 8 -18.05 3.68 4.47
C ASN A 8 -16.60 3.93 4.05
N LYS A 9 -15.88 4.83 4.73
CA LYS A 9 -14.46 5.08 4.49
C LYS A 9 -13.61 3.86 4.80
N ASP A 10 -13.86 3.19 5.92
CA ASP A 10 -13.16 1.98 6.33
C ASP A 10 -13.39 0.83 5.33
N ALA A 11 -14.62 0.67 4.84
CA ALA A 11 -14.94 -0.33 3.82
C ALA A 11 -14.19 -0.07 2.51
N VAL A 12 -14.16 1.18 2.05
CA VAL A 12 -13.43 1.57 0.83
C VAL A 12 -11.92 1.38 1.01
N LEU A 13 -11.36 1.82 2.14
CA LEU A 13 -9.95 1.63 2.48
C LEU A 13 -9.57 0.13 2.50
N ALA A 14 -10.43 -0.72 3.06
CA ALA A 14 -10.22 -2.15 3.09
C ALA A 14 -10.19 -2.74 1.67
N MET A 15 -11.12 -2.33 0.80
CA MET A 15 -11.15 -2.76 -0.60
C MET A 15 -9.91 -2.29 -1.38
N MET A 16 -9.48 -1.04 -1.20
CA MET A 16 -8.25 -0.51 -1.80
C MET A 16 -7.02 -1.30 -1.33
N SER A 17 -6.94 -1.63 -0.04
CA SER A 17 -5.80 -2.35 0.56
C SER A 17 -5.64 -3.77 -0.01
N ILE A 18 -6.74 -4.43 -0.37
CA ILE A 18 -6.69 -5.75 -1.03
C ILE A 18 -6.52 -5.66 -2.55
N GLY A 19 -6.38 -4.45 -3.12
CA GLY A 19 -6.27 -4.22 -4.55
C GLY A 19 -7.57 -4.45 -5.31
N SER A 20 -8.71 -4.18 -4.67
CA SER A 20 -10.05 -4.38 -5.21
C SER A 20 -10.81 -3.06 -5.36
N GLY A 21 -12.03 -3.12 -5.91
CA GLY A 21 -12.86 -1.95 -6.19
C GLY A 21 -14.34 -2.15 -5.88
N PHE A 22 -15.16 -1.21 -6.34
CA PHE A 22 -16.61 -1.18 -6.11
C PHE A 22 -17.32 -2.51 -6.37
N CYS A 23 -17.07 -3.16 -7.52
CA CYS A 23 -17.75 -4.41 -7.88
C CYS A 23 -17.55 -5.53 -6.85
N HIS A 24 -16.37 -5.58 -6.22
CA HIS A 24 -16.09 -6.57 -5.19
C HIS A 24 -16.80 -6.22 -3.88
N LEU A 25 -16.84 -4.93 -3.52
CA LEU A 25 -17.60 -4.47 -2.36
C LEU A 25 -19.08 -4.81 -2.50
N GLU A 26 -19.67 -4.56 -3.67
CA GLU A 26 -21.05 -4.91 -4.01
C GLU A 26 -21.27 -6.42 -3.92
N GLN A 27 -20.33 -7.23 -4.42
CA GLN A 27 -20.40 -8.68 -4.34
C GLN A 27 -20.41 -9.19 -2.88
N VAL A 28 -19.53 -8.65 -2.03
CA VAL A 28 -19.43 -9.06 -0.62
C VAL A 28 -20.69 -8.66 0.15
N THR A 29 -21.14 -7.42 0.00
CA THR A 29 -22.33 -6.90 0.68
C THR A 29 -23.60 -7.61 0.22
N SER A 30 -23.75 -7.89 -1.08
CA SER A 30 -24.86 -8.67 -1.61
C SER A 30 -24.88 -10.10 -1.09
N SER A 31 -23.72 -10.73 -0.91
CA SER A 31 -23.62 -12.10 -0.37
C SER A 31 -24.04 -12.18 1.11
N LEU A 32 -23.94 -11.06 1.82
CA LEU A 32 -24.29 -10.92 3.23
C LEU A 32 -25.68 -10.33 3.46
N ASP A 33 -26.43 -10.06 2.38
CA ASP A 33 -27.73 -9.37 2.43
C ASP A 33 -27.66 -7.98 3.11
N ILE A 34 -26.54 -7.27 2.91
CA ILE A 34 -26.30 -5.92 3.43
C ILE A 34 -26.47 -4.91 2.28
N PRO A 35 -27.19 -3.80 2.48
CA PRO A 35 -27.25 -2.73 1.48
C PRO A 35 -25.87 -2.17 1.14
N CYS A 36 -25.50 -2.21 -0.14
CA CYS A 36 -24.26 -1.61 -0.62
C CYS A 36 -24.43 -0.09 -0.84
N MET A 37 -23.35 0.67 -0.61
CA MET A 37 -23.29 2.06 -1.06
C MET A 37 -23.43 2.15 -2.58
N SER A 38 -23.94 3.28 -3.09
CA SER A 38 -24.00 3.51 -4.54
C SER A 38 -22.60 3.71 -5.13
N ALA A 39 -22.40 3.35 -6.41
CA ALA A 39 -21.14 3.55 -7.12
C ALA A 39 -20.64 5.00 -7.06
N ARG A 40 -21.54 5.98 -7.25
CA ARG A 40 -21.20 7.41 -7.14
C ARG A 40 -20.65 7.79 -5.76
N MET A 41 -21.24 7.23 -4.71
CA MET A 41 -20.77 7.46 -3.34
C MET A 41 -19.42 6.78 -3.12
N TYR A 42 -19.26 5.55 -3.60
CA TYR A 42 -17.98 4.85 -3.58
C TYR A 42 -16.88 5.68 -4.21
N ASP A 43 -17.08 6.21 -5.42
CA ASP A 43 -16.09 7.04 -6.11
C ASP A 43 -15.70 8.28 -5.28
N SER A 44 -16.69 8.98 -4.72
CA SER A 44 -16.41 10.16 -3.89
C SER A 44 -15.63 9.84 -2.61
N VAL A 45 -15.92 8.70 -1.98
CA VAL A 45 -15.24 8.25 -0.76
C VAL A 45 -13.85 7.71 -1.10
N HIS A 46 -13.71 7.02 -2.23
CA HIS A 46 -12.45 6.53 -2.74
C HIS A 46 -11.47 7.67 -2.98
N ASP A 47 -11.89 8.74 -3.65
CA ASP A 47 -11.04 9.90 -3.90
C ASP A 47 -10.57 10.54 -2.59
N GLU A 48 -11.49 10.71 -1.61
CA GLU A 48 -11.15 11.23 -0.29
C GLU A 48 -10.13 10.34 0.46
N VAL A 49 -10.35 9.02 0.45
CA VAL A 49 -9.47 8.05 1.10
C VAL A 49 -8.12 7.97 0.39
N SER A 50 -8.10 8.07 -0.94
CA SER A 50 -6.88 8.08 -1.74
C SER A 50 -6.02 9.30 -1.41
N ASP A 51 -6.61 10.49 -1.37
CA ASP A 51 -5.90 11.73 -0.98
C ASP A 51 -5.31 11.62 0.43
N ALA A 52 -6.08 11.07 1.38
CA ALA A 52 -5.61 10.83 2.74
C ALA A 52 -4.45 9.82 2.79
N CYS A 53 -4.52 8.77 1.97
CA CYS A 53 -3.47 7.75 1.87
C CYS A 53 -2.19 8.34 1.28
N ASP A 54 -2.27 9.20 0.27
CA ASP A 54 -1.13 9.89 -0.32
C ASP A 54 -0.44 10.80 0.70
N ILE A 55 -1.22 11.57 1.47
CA ILE A 55 -0.69 12.43 2.54
C ILE A 55 0.00 11.58 3.62
N ALA A 56 -0.62 10.48 4.05
CA ALA A 56 -0.05 9.58 5.05
C ALA A 56 1.24 8.93 4.55
N SER A 57 1.26 8.49 3.29
CA SER A 57 2.43 7.89 2.64
C SER A 57 3.58 8.88 2.53
N LEU A 58 3.32 10.11 2.10
CA LEU A 58 4.33 11.17 2.04
C LEU A 58 4.90 11.49 3.43
N LYS A 59 4.05 11.51 4.46
CA LYS A 59 4.50 11.73 5.84
C LYS A 59 5.40 10.57 6.31
N ALA A 60 4.96 9.33 6.12
CA ALA A 60 5.73 8.14 6.52
C ALA A 60 7.08 8.08 5.79
N MET A 61 7.12 8.39 4.49
CA MET A 61 8.37 8.45 3.73
C MET A 61 9.33 9.52 4.26
N ARG A 62 8.82 10.69 4.68
CA ARG A 62 9.65 11.75 5.27
C ARG A 62 10.21 11.36 6.64
N GLU A 63 9.39 10.74 7.48
CA GLU A 63 9.81 10.24 8.80
C GLU A 63 10.88 9.15 8.65
N ALA A 64 10.66 8.17 7.78
CA ALA A 64 11.63 7.13 7.46
C ALA A 64 12.95 7.72 6.90
N ALA A 65 12.87 8.71 6.01
CA ALA A 65 14.06 9.35 5.46
C ALA A 65 14.92 10.07 6.52
N GLU A 66 14.29 10.70 7.52
CA GLU A 66 15.03 11.34 8.61
C GLU A 66 15.65 10.30 9.55
N GLU A 67 14.93 9.22 9.87
CA GLU A 67 15.47 8.10 10.66
C GLU A 67 16.67 7.43 9.96
N GLU A 68 16.56 7.14 8.67
CA GLU A 68 17.64 6.56 7.87
C GLU A 68 18.86 7.49 7.79
N LYS A 69 18.63 8.80 7.66
CA LYS A 69 19.70 9.82 7.69
C LYS A 69 20.46 9.80 9.01
N GLU A 70 19.77 9.79 10.15
CA GLU A 70 20.39 9.73 11.47
C GLU A 70 21.20 8.45 11.68
N ILE A 71 20.70 7.31 11.18
CA ILE A 71 21.41 6.03 11.21
C ILE A 71 22.68 6.07 10.35
N ALA A 72 22.60 6.61 9.14
CA ALA A 72 23.73 6.72 8.23
C ALA A 72 24.84 7.63 8.79
N LEU A 73 24.47 8.76 9.41
CA LEU A 73 25.41 9.65 10.10
C LEU A 73 26.10 8.93 11.28
N ARG A 74 25.34 8.22 12.11
CA ARG A 74 25.88 7.44 13.24
C ARG A 74 26.88 6.38 12.79
N ASN A 75 26.60 5.72 11.66
CA ASN A 75 27.44 4.66 11.10
C ASN A 75 28.60 5.20 10.24
N LYS A 76 28.74 6.52 10.10
CA LYS A 76 29.68 7.18 9.18
C LYS A 76 29.54 6.68 7.73
N ASN A 77 28.34 6.26 7.37
CA ASN A 77 28.00 5.81 6.02
C ASN A 77 27.60 7.03 5.18
N VAL A 78 28.60 7.84 4.84
CA VAL A 78 28.43 9.11 4.13
C VAL A 78 29.35 9.14 2.90
N ASP A 79 28.89 9.79 1.83
CA ASP A 79 29.72 10.00 0.63
C ASP A 79 30.86 11.02 0.92
N LYS A 80 31.76 11.20 -0.05
CA LYS A 80 32.86 12.18 -0.05
C LYS A 80 32.41 13.61 0.27
N ASN A 81 31.14 13.93 0.01
CA ASN A 81 30.53 15.24 0.27
C ASN A 81 29.76 15.31 1.61
N GLY A 82 29.78 14.24 2.43
CA GLY A 82 29.06 14.17 3.71
C GLY A 82 27.57 13.84 3.60
N ILE A 83 27.09 13.43 2.43
CA ILE A 83 25.69 13.06 2.20
C ILE A 83 25.44 11.65 2.76
N PRO A 84 24.46 11.44 3.64
CA PRO A 84 24.14 10.12 4.18
C PRO A 84 23.66 9.16 3.09
N LEU A 85 24.21 7.95 3.09
CA LEU A 85 23.89 6.91 2.12
C LEU A 85 22.85 5.94 2.71
N ILE A 86 21.75 5.76 1.98
CA ILE A 86 20.69 4.80 2.29
C ILE A 86 20.99 3.49 1.55
N THR A 87 21.18 2.41 2.29
CA THR A 87 21.44 1.08 1.71
C THR A 87 20.11 0.43 1.34
N VAL A 88 19.83 0.31 0.04
CA VAL A 88 18.68 -0.47 -0.45
C VAL A 88 19.10 -1.93 -0.56
N VAL A 89 18.50 -2.79 0.26
CA VAL A 89 18.60 -4.25 0.09
C VAL A 89 17.44 -4.69 -0.78
N ALA A 90 17.70 -4.96 -2.06
CA ALA A 90 16.70 -5.53 -2.95
C ALA A 90 16.60 -7.04 -2.68
N ASP A 91 15.44 -7.54 -2.24
CA ASP A 91 15.15 -8.96 -2.27
C ASP A 91 14.87 -9.36 -3.74
N GLY A 92 15.87 -9.98 -4.38
CA GLY A 92 15.79 -10.38 -5.80
C GLY A 92 14.77 -11.49 -6.10
N THR A 93 13.80 -11.75 -5.24
CA THR A 93 12.86 -12.87 -5.35
C THR A 93 11.48 -12.40 -5.80
N TRP A 94 11.41 -11.93 -7.05
CA TRP A 94 10.15 -11.90 -7.79
C TRP A 94 10.05 -13.20 -8.60
N SER A 95 9.35 -14.20 -8.08
CA SER A 95 8.98 -15.38 -8.86
C SER A 95 8.20 -14.89 -10.09
N LYS A 96 8.82 -14.98 -11.26
CA LYS A 96 8.21 -14.68 -12.56
C LYS A 96 6.82 -15.31 -12.59
N ARG A 97 5.75 -14.52 -12.73
CA ARG A 97 4.41 -15.06 -13.02
C ARG A 97 4.52 -15.76 -14.37
N SER A 98 4.63 -17.09 -14.37
CA SER A 98 4.68 -17.85 -15.61
C SER A 98 3.27 -17.92 -16.20
N TYR A 99 2.96 -17.02 -17.11
CA TYR A 99 1.85 -17.24 -18.02
C TYR A 99 2.29 -18.32 -19.01
N HIS A 100 1.71 -19.52 -18.85
CA HIS A 100 1.71 -20.66 -19.78
C HIS A 100 2.74 -21.81 -19.59
N THR A 101 3.95 -21.61 -19.05
CA THR A 101 4.89 -22.74 -18.80
C THR A 101 5.62 -22.59 -17.47
N ASN A 102 5.41 -23.55 -16.55
CA ASN A 102 6.03 -23.62 -15.24
C ASN A 102 7.57 -23.64 -15.34
N PHE A 103 8.20 -22.52 -14.97
CA PHE A 103 9.62 -22.50 -14.65
C PHE A 103 9.73 -22.47 -13.12
N ASN A 104 9.75 -23.64 -12.50
CA ASN A 104 10.12 -23.76 -11.09
C ASN A 104 11.63 -23.58 -10.98
N SER A 105 12.11 -22.59 -10.22
CA SER A 105 13.48 -22.63 -9.74
C SER A 105 13.56 -23.75 -8.70
N LEU A 106 14.39 -24.76 -8.94
CA LEU A 106 14.59 -25.88 -8.01
C LEU A 106 15.41 -25.47 -6.78
N SER A 107 16.06 -24.31 -6.82
CA SER A 107 16.62 -23.62 -5.67
C SER A 107 15.65 -22.50 -5.28
N GLY A 108 15.06 -22.59 -4.08
CA GLY A 108 14.18 -21.58 -3.49
C GLY A 108 14.91 -20.31 -3.01
N ALA A 109 15.93 -19.91 -3.76
CA ALA A 109 16.70 -18.68 -3.69
C ALA A 109 17.41 -18.63 -5.05
N ALA A 110 17.66 -17.42 -5.57
CA ALA A 110 18.64 -17.30 -6.64
C ALA A 110 19.96 -17.97 -6.23
#